data_AF-A0A8S9XH68-F1
#
_entry.id   AF-A0A8S9XH68-F1
#
_cell.length_a   1.000
_cell.length_b   1.000
_cell.length_c   1.000
_cell.angle_alpha   90.00
_cell.angle_beta   90.00
_cell.angle_gamma   90.00
#
_symmetry.space_group_name_H-M   'P 1'
#
loop_
_entity.id
_entity.type
_entity.pdbx_description
1 polymer ?
#
loop_
_entity_poly.entity_id
_entity_poly.type
_entity_poly.pdbx_seq_one_letter_code
_entity_poly.pdbx_strand_id
1 'polypeptide(L)'
;MNMPLLIILVLAMIVSSQSKSAQKSKLEICTSCVQPYTQAWLPVVTELEKHIDVKVKHVLQIYVQILNGQKYFVVFQTTKDKICVGSYVVISKVNKDFKTRCLDLVKGVKQN
;
A
#
# COMPACT_ATOMS: atom_id res chain seq x y z
N MET A 1 -59.74 17.37 2.71
CA MET A 1 -59.08 17.41 4.03
C MET A 1 -57.95 16.37 4.00
N ASN A 2 -56.75 16.76 3.54
CA ASN A 2 -55.59 15.86 3.31
C ASN A 2 -54.37 16.34 4.14
N MET A 3 -54.57 16.66 5.41
CA MET A 3 -53.49 17.11 6.29
C MET A 3 -52.53 16.04 6.85
N PRO A 4 -52.85 14.73 6.93
CA PRO A 4 -51.93 13.79 7.58
C PRO A 4 -50.70 13.47 6.71
N LEU A 5 -50.76 13.69 5.39
CA LEU A 5 -49.66 13.35 4.47
C LEU A 5 -48.47 14.32 4.60
N LEU A 6 -48.74 15.60 4.86
CA LEU A 6 -47.71 16.64 4.98
C LEU A 6 -46.86 16.48 6.25
N ILE A 7 -47.47 16.02 7.34
CA ILE A 7 -46.79 15.84 8.64
C ILE A 7 -45.79 14.68 8.57
N ILE A 8 -46.13 13.59 7.86
CA ILE A 8 -45.26 12.43 7.67
C ILE A 8 -44.03 12.80 6.82
N LEU A 9 -44.21 13.66 5.81
CA LEU A 9 -43.11 14.10 4.94
C LEU A 9 -42.08 14.96 5.70
N VAL A 10 -42.54 15.84 6.58
CA VAL A 10 -41.67 16.69 7.40
C VAL A 10 -40.89 15.85 8.42
N LEU A 11 -41.52 14.85 9.03
CA LEU A 11 -40.83 13.98 10.00
C LEU A 11 -39.72 13.12 9.34
N ALA A 12 -39.94 12.63 8.12
CA ALA A 12 -38.95 11.84 7.38
C ALA A 12 -37.69 12.65 6.99
N MET A 13 -37.85 13.95 6.71
CA MET A 13 -36.71 14.84 6.40
C MET A 13 -35.81 15.13 7.61
N ILE A 14 -36.36 15.11 8.83
CA ILE A 14 -35.59 15.39 10.06
C ILE A 14 -34.69 14.21 10.44
N VAL A 15 -35.11 12.97 10.15
CA VAL A 15 -34.31 11.76 10.43
C VAL A 15 -33.11 11.62 9.48
N SER A 16 -33.18 12.20 8.29
CA SER A 16 -32.12 12.12 7.28
C SER A 16 -30.94 13.08 7.53
N SER A 17 -31.10 14.05 8.45
CA SER A 17 -30.11 15.11 8.70
C SER A 17 -29.22 14.86 9.91
N GLN A 18 -29.44 13.78 10.67
CA GLN A 18 -28.52 13.36 11.73
C GLN A 18 -27.52 12.30 11.25
N SER A 19 -26.89 12.54 10.10
CA SER A 19 -25.56 11.97 9.93
C SER A 19 -24.65 12.77 10.86
N LYS A 20 -24.47 12.28 12.10
CA LYS A 20 -23.32 12.69 12.91
C LYS A 20 -22.12 12.36 12.04
N SER A 21 -21.61 13.38 11.34
CA SER A 21 -20.27 13.35 10.78
C SER A 21 -19.38 13.10 11.97
N ALA A 22 -19.09 11.82 12.23
CA ALA A 22 -17.99 11.44 13.06
C ALA A 22 -16.80 12.05 12.34
N GLN A 23 -16.41 13.24 12.80
CA GLN A 23 -15.23 13.94 12.37
C GLN A 23 -14.11 12.94 12.56
N LYS A 24 -13.77 12.22 11.47
CA LYS A 24 -12.70 11.23 11.47
C LYS A 24 -11.52 12.00 12.00
N SER A 25 -11.05 11.59 13.19
CA SER A 25 -9.83 12.12 13.79
C SER A 25 -8.82 12.25 12.67
N LYS A 26 -8.32 13.47 12.44
CA LYS A 26 -7.35 13.79 11.40
C LYS A 26 -6.27 12.70 11.48
N LEU A 27 -6.28 11.78 10.50
CA LEU A 27 -5.44 10.59 10.55
C LEU A 27 -4.00 11.12 10.61
N GLU A 28 -3.33 10.97 11.75
CA GLU A 28 -1.93 11.37 11.84
C GLU A 28 -1.17 10.47 10.88
N ILE A 29 -0.82 11.04 9.73
CA ILE A 29 0.01 10.38 8.73
C ILE A 29 1.36 10.20 9.42
N CYS A 30 1.64 9.00 9.91
CA CYS A 30 2.92 8.66 10.49
C CYS A 30 4.01 8.90 9.43
N THR A 31 4.75 9.99 9.59
CA THR A 31 5.74 10.50 8.64
C THR A 31 7.00 9.64 8.53
N SER A 32 7.03 8.47 9.16
CA SER A 32 8.13 7.49 9.08
C SER A 32 7.62 6.04 9.06
N CYS A 33 6.31 5.82 8.94
CA CYS A 33 5.77 4.46 8.89
C CYS A 33 5.96 3.86 7.50
N VAL A 34 6.20 2.55 7.49
CA VAL A 34 6.14 1.75 6.28
C VAL A 34 4.67 1.50 5.99
N GLN A 35 4.20 1.93 4.81
CA GLN A 35 2.81 1.78 4.40
C GLN A 35 2.72 1.10 3.03
N PRO A 36 1.63 0.38 2.73
CA PRO A 36 1.39 -0.18 1.40
C PRO A 36 1.43 0.94 0.34
N TYR A 37 2.16 0.69 -0.74
CA TYR A 37 2.22 1.61 -1.87
C TYR A 37 1.08 1.32 -2.83
N THR A 38 0.21 2.32 -3.01
CA THR A 38 -1.07 2.18 -3.73
C THR A 38 -1.07 2.77 -5.13
N GLN A 39 0.03 3.41 -5.56
CA GLN A 39 0.14 4.02 -6.88
C GLN A 39 0.70 3.03 -7.92
N ALA A 40 1.05 3.51 -9.11
CA ALA A 40 1.57 2.67 -10.19
C ALA A 40 2.88 1.96 -9.80
N TRP A 41 2.88 0.63 -9.86
CA TRP A 41 4.02 -0.20 -9.47
C TRP A 41 5.15 -0.24 -10.51
N LEU A 42 4.81 -0.12 -11.80
CA LEU A 42 5.75 -0.34 -12.90
C LEU A 42 7.05 0.50 -12.78
N PRO A 43 7.01 1.83 -12.51
CA PRO A 43 8.23 2.62 -12.40
C PRO A 43 9.13 2.18 -11.24
N VAL A 44 8.52 1.76 -10.13
CA VAL A 44 9.24 1.30 -8.93
C VAL A 44 9.96 -0.02 -9.19
N VAL A 45 9.26 -0.94 -9.86
CA VAL A 45 9.79 -2.26 -10.18
C VAL A 45 10.87 -2.15 -11.26
N THR A 46 10.63 -1.39 -12.32
CA THR A 46 11.62 -1.16 -13.39
C THR A 46 12.88 -0.50 -12.85
N GLU A 47 12.77 0.43 -11.89
CA GLU A 47 13.96 0.99 -11.27
C GLU A 47 14.70 -0.05 -10.45
N LEU A 48 14.01 -0.85 -9.63
CA LEU A 48 14.63 -1.92 -8.86
C LEU A 48 15.39 -2.91 -9.76
N GLU A 49 14.78 -3.35 -10.87
CA GLU A 49 15.34 -4.33 -11.79
C GLU A 49 16.68 -3.91 -12.42
N LYS A 50 16.99 -2.60 -12.48
CA LYS A 50 18.28 -2.12 -12.98
C LYS A 50 19.45 -2.42 -12.04
N HIS A 51 19.18 -2.69 -10.76
CA HIS A 51 20.20 -2.78 -9.71
C HIS A 51 20.22 -4.13 -9.00
N ILE A 52 19.41 -5.10 -9.44
CA ILE A 52 19.36 -6.44 -8.86
C ILE A 52 19.77 -7.50 -9.89
N ASP A 53 20.57 -8.48 -9.48
CA ASP A 53 21.02 -9.58 -10.34
C ASP A 53 20.00 -10.73 -10.44
N VAL A 54 18.79 -10.54 -9.89
CA VAL A 54 17.74 -11.57 -9.85
C VAL A 54 16.55 -11.16 -10.71
N LYS A 55 16.09 -12.09 -11.54
CA LYS A 55 14.93 -11.85 -12.39
C LYS A 55 13.63 -11.97 -11.59
N VAL A 56 12.84 -10.90 -11.61
CA VAL A 56 11.50 -10.87 -11.01
C VAL A 56 10.54 -11.72 -11.85
N LYS A 57 9.79 -12.59 -11.19
CA LYS A 57 8.71 -13.38 -11.79
C LYS A 57 7.36 -12.73 -11.49
N HIS A 58 7.10 -12.45 -10.21
CA HIS A 58 5.88 -11.80 -9.75
C HIS A 58 6.19 -10.80 -8.64
N VAL A 59 5.62 -9.61 -8.72
CA VAL A 59 5.63 -8.64 -7.61
C VAL A 59 4.43 -8.94 -6.72
N LEU A 60 4.69 -9.13 -5.43
CA LEU A 60 3.67 -9.49 -4.44
C LEU A 60 3.08 -8.25 -3.78
N GLN A 61 3.94 -7.34 -3.32
CA GLN A 61 3.53 -6.11 -2.66
C GLN A 61 4.66 -5.09 -2.70
N ILE A 62 4.30 -3.81 -2.78
CA ILE A 62 5.23 -2.70 -2.60
C ILE A 62 4.84 -1.93 -1.34
N TYR A 63 5.84 -1.54 -0.56
CA TYR A 63 5.71 -0.62 0.56
C TYR A 63 6.57 0.61 0.33
N VAL A 64 6.12 1.73 0.90
CA VAL A 64 6.85 2.99 0.88
C VAL A 64 7.01 3.51 2.30
N GLN A 65 8.16 4.12 2.56
CA GLN A 65 8.44 4.88 3.77
C GLN A 65 8.90 6.27 3.36
N ILE A 66 8.20 7.29 3.83
CA ILE A 66 8.56 8.70 3.61
C ILE A 66 9.53 9.07 4.74
N LEU A 67 10.71 9.60 4.43
CA LEU A 67 11.70 10.15 5.36
C LEU A 67 12.22 11.47 4.76
N ASN A 68 13.53 11.71 4.73
CA ASN A 68 14.19 12.76 3.92
C ASN A 68 14.23 12.41 2.40
N GLY A 69 13.23 11.66 1.93
CA GLY A 69 13.16 11.00 0.63
C GLY A 69 12.08 9.92 0.64
N GLN A 70 11.97 9.15 -0.44
CA GLN A 70 11.06 8.00 -0.51
C GLN A 70 11.87 6.71 -0.56
N LYS A 71 11.69 5.85 0.43
CA LYS A 71 12.25 4.50 0.43
C LYS A 71 11.19 3.50 -0.01
N TYR A 72 11.51 2.74 -1.04
CA TYR A 72 10.66 1.68 -1.56
C TYR A 72 11.15 0.33 -1.05
N PHE A 73 10.21 -0.54 -0.72
CA PHE A 73 10.43 -1.95 -0.43
C PHE A 73 9.53 -2.76 -1.36
N VAL A 74 10.13 -3.56 -2.22
CA VAL A 74 9.44 -4.40 -3.20
C VAL A 74 9.59 -5.85 -2.76
N VAL A 75 8.46 -6.49 -2.45
CA VAL A 75 8.39 -7.92 -2.16
C VAL A 75 8.05 -8.64 -3.45
N PHE A 76 8.89 -9.58 -3.88
CA PHE A 76 8.71 -10.26 -5.15
C PHE A 76 9.18 -11.72 -5.12
N GLN A 77 8.56 -12.54 -5.95
CA GLN A 77 9.03 -13.88 -6.26
C GLN A 77 10.00 -13.83 -7.43
N THR A 78 11.12 -14.55 -7.33
CA THR A 78 12.09 -14.73 -8.42
C THR A 78 11.73 -15.92 -9.31
N THR A 79 12.34 -16.00 -10.49
CA THR A 79 12.21 -17.17 -11.37
C THR A 79 12.83 -18.46 -10.80
N LYS A 80 13.62 -18.36 -9.73
CA LYS A 80 14.23 -19.49 -9.01
C LYS A 80 13.42 -19.92 -7.77
N ASP A 81 12.13 -19.54 -7.72
CA ASP A 81 11.22 -19.83 -6.61
C ASP A 81 11.75 -19.38 -5.23
N LYS A 82 12.37 -18.20 -5.18
CA LYS A 82 12.71 -17.49 -3.93
C LYS A 82 11.79 -16.29 -3.75
N ILE A 83 11.43 -15.96 -2.51
CA ILE A 83 10.83 -14.66 -2.17
C ILE A 83 11.93 -13.71 -1.76
N CYS A 84 12.00 -12.56 -2.40
CA CYS A 84 12.96 -11.53 -2.11
C CYS A 84 12.28 -10.24 -1.70
N VAL A 85 12.97 -9.47 -0.87
CA VAL A 85 12.67 -8.07 -0.59
C VAL A 85 13.82 -7.25 -1.14
N GLY A 86 13.53 -6.45 -2.16
CA GLY A 86 14.41 -5.41 -2.68
C GLY A 86 14.04 -4.08 -2.05
N SER A 87 15.02 -3.26 -1.69
CA SER A 87 14.75 -1.91 -1.20
C SER A 87 15.70 -0.90 -1.79
N TYR A 88 15.17 0.29 -2.08
CA TYR A 88 15.99 1.42 -2.50
C TYR A 88 15.45 2.76 -2.03
N VAL A 89 16.33 3.77 -1.95
CA VAL A 89 15.98 5.12 -1.49
C VAL A 89 16.12 6.13 -2.63
N VAL A 90 15.06 6.90 -2.85
CA VAL A 90 14.99 8.06 -3.75
C VAL A 90 15.13 9.33 -2.91
N ILE A 91 16.27 10.01 -2.98
CA ILE A 91 16.48 11.32 -2.36
C ILE A 91 16.72 12.31 -3.50
N SER A 92 15.78 13.23 -3.75
CA SER A 92 15.95 14.35 -4.69
C SER A 92 16.72 13.99 -5.97
N LYS A 93 16.13 13.13 -6.80
CA LYS A 93 16.66 12.65 -8.11
C LYS A 93 17.94 11.80 -8.07
N VAL A 94 18.44 11.41 -6.90
CA VAL A 94 19.57 10.47 -6.78
C VAL A 94 19.12 9.21 -6.04
N ASN A 95 19.23 8.06 -6.71
CA ASN A 95 19.00 6.75 -6.10
C ASN A 95 20.30 6.32 -5.38
N LYS A 96 20.25 6.18 -4.05
CA LYS A 96 21.49 6.16 -3.23
C LYS A 96 21.74 4.92 -2.37
N ASP A 97 20.86 3.92 -2.34
CA ASP A 97 21.14 2.69 -1.59
C ASP A 97 20.26 1.58 -2.17
N PHE A 98 20.84 0.45 -2.56
CA PHE A 98 20.13 -0.71 -3.09
C PHE A 98 20.51 -1.93 -2.27
N LYS A 99 19.50 -2.62 -1.75
CA LYS A 99 19.68 -3.86 -0.98
C LYS A 99 18.64 -4.88 -1.40
N THR A 100 19.06 -6.12 -1.57
CA THR A 100 18.16 -7.24 -1.85
C THR A 100 18.46 -8.37 -0.87
N ARG A 101 17.41 -8.93 -0.27
CA ARG A 101 17.50 -10.11 0.58
C ARG A 101 16.50 -11.13 0.09
N CYS A 102 16.90 -12.39 -0.01
CA CYS A 102 16.08 -13.47 -0.53
C CYS A 102 15.96 -14.59 0.50
N LEU A 103 14.76 -15.15 0.59
CA LEU A 103 14.42 -16.34 1.34
C LEU A 103 14.04 -17.44 0.34
N ASP A 104 14.61 -18.63 0.54
CA ASP A 104 14.21 -19.81 -0.22
C ASP A 104 12.78 -20.21 0.19
N LEU A 105 11.89 -20.36 -0.79
CA LEU A 105 10.63 -21.05 -0.54
C LEU A 105 10.99 -22.53 -0.41
N VAL A 106 11.17 -22.99 0.83
CA VAL A 106 11.41 -24.41 1.10
C VAL A 106 10.33 -25.23 0.40
N LYS A 107 10.75 -26.20 -0.42
CA LYS A 107 9.86 -27.16 -1.06
C LYS A 107 9.07 -27.91 0.02
N GLY A 108 7.80 -27.54 0.18
CA GLY A 108 6.78 -28.32 0.86
C GLY A 108 6.89 -28.35 2.39
N VAL A 109 5.90 -27.75 3.06
CA VAL A 109 5.41 -28.34 4.31
C VAL A 109 5.00 -29.76 3.96
N LYS A 110 5.74 -30.77 4.40
CA LYS A 110 5.24 -32.15 4.37
C LYS A 110 3.94 -32.14 5.18
N GLN A 111 2.81 -32.32 4.51
CA GLN A 111 1.58 -32.72 5.19
C GLN A 111 1.87 -34.08 5.80
N ASN A 112 1.94 -34.15 7.13
CA ASN A 112 1.97 -35.40 7.88
C ASN A 112 0.61 -36.10 7.79
#